data_AF-A0A8I6YVW6-F1
#
_entry.id   AF-A0A8I6YVW6-F1
#
_cell.length_a   1.000
_cell.length_b   1.000
_cell.length_c   1.000
_cell.angle_alpha   90.00
_cell.angle_beta   90.00
_cell.angle_gamma   90.00
#
_symmetry.space_group_name_H-M   'P 1'
#
loop_
_entity.id
_entity.type
_entity.pdbx_description
1 polymer ?
#
loop_
_entity_poly.entity_id
_entity_poly.type
_entity_poly.pdbx_seq_one_letter_code
_entity_poly.pdbx_strand_id
1 'polypeptide(L)'
;MPLASKERREESERTKWALVMSEFAPICIYLVISPLVSLIPLGVPFPFASNSSTYPEKLSAYECGSDPSGDARSRFDIRFYPVPILFIIPDPEVTFSFPWAVPPNKIDLFGSWSMMAFLLILTIGSLYEWKRGASDRE
;
A
#
# COMPACT_ATOMS: atom_id res chain seq x y z
N MET A 1 -20.16 -42.16 23.79
CA MET A 1 -18.94 -41.40 24.13
C MET A 1 -18.56 -40.37 23.05
N PRO A 2 -19.39 -39.32 22.75
CA PRO A 2 -19.09 -38.32 21.71
C PRO A 2 -18.53 -36.98 22.26
N LEU A 3 -18.76 -36.67 23.56
CA LEU A 3 -18.42 -35.38 24.16
C LEU A 3 -16.91 -35.13 24.26
N ALA A 4 -16.13 -36.15 24.66
CA ALA A 4 -14.67 -36.06 24.77
C ALA A 4 -13.95 -35.85 23.43
N SER A 5 -14.59 -36.19 22.30
CA SER A 5 -14.03 -35.96 20.95
C SER A 5 -14.25 -34.53 20.46
N LYS A 6 -15.32 -33.88 20.92
CA LYS A 6 -15.66 -32.50 20.60
C LYS A 6 -14.78 -31.53 21.38
N GLU A 7 -14.62 -31.77 22.68
CA GLU A 7 -13.75 -30.97 23.56
C GLU A 7 -12.30 -30.94 23.06
N ARG A 8 -11.78 -32.11 22.65
CA ARG A 8 -10.42 -32.24 22.10
C ARG A 8 -10.22 -31.51 20.76
N ARG A 9 -11.27 -31.38 19.94
CA ARG A 9 -11.23 -30.57 18.69
C ARG A 9 -11.24 -29.09 19.02
N GLU A 10 -12.08 -28.64 19.94
CA GLU A 10 -12.15 -27.22 20.33
C GLU A 10 -10.85 -26.75 20.98
N GLU A 11 -10.19 -27.60 21.77
CA GLU A 11 -8.89 -27.30 22.36
C GLU A 11 -7.77 -27.25 21.30
N SER A 12 -7.78 -28.16 20.31
CA SER A 12 -6.85 -28.13 19.18
C SER A 12 -7.04 -26.92 18.27
N GLU A 13 -8.28 -26.48 18.05
CA GLU A 13 -8.55 -25.27 17.29
C GLU A 13 -8.10 -24.03 18.08
N ARG A 14 -8.34 -23.97 19.39
CA ARG A 14 -7.83 -22.88 20.24
C ARG A 14 -6.32 -22.74 20.20
N THR A 15 -5.57 -23.86 20.28
CA THR A 15 -4.10 -23.80 20.24
C THR A 15 -3.58 -23.38 18.88
N LYS A 16 -4.21 -23.80 17.77
CA LYS A 16 -3.89 -23.30 16.43
C LYS A 16 -4.10 -21.79 16.31
N TRP A 17 -5.26 -21.28 16.73
CA TRP A 17 -5.53 -19.84 16.70
C TRP A 17 -4.58 -19.05 17.60
N ALA A 18 -4.23 -19.57 18.77
CA ALA A 18 -3.26 -18.95 19.66
C ALA A 18 -1.85 -18.89 19.03
N LEU A 19 -1.43 -19.95 18.33
CA LEU A 19 -0.16 -20.00 17.61
C LEU A 19 -0.15 -18.98 16.47
N VAL A 20 -1.21 -18.94 15.66
CA VAL A 20 -1.36 -17.96 14.57
C VAL A 20 -1.31 -16.53 15.10
N MET A 21 -2.04 -16.21 16.17
CA MET A 21 -2.00 -14.87 16.78
C MET A 21 -0.61 -14.52 17.33
N SER A 22 0.15 -15.51 17.83
CA SER A 22 1.52 -15.30 18.30
C SER A 22 2.49 -14.96 17.16
N GLU A 23 2.29 -15.50 15.96
CA GLU A 23 3.09 -15.18 14.76
C GLU A 23 2.87 -13.72 14.30
N PHE A 24 1.68 -13.17 14.53
CA PHE A 24 1.38 -11.76 14.21
C PHE A 24 1.82 -10.76 15.29
N ALA A 25 2.08 -11.22 16.52
CA ALA A 25 2.56 -10.37 17.62
C ALA A 25 3.79 -9.51 17.25
N PRO A 26 4.88 -10.05 16.65
CA PRO A 26 6.03 -9.23 16.27
C PRO A 26 5.71 -8.18 15.20
N ILE A 27 4.77 -8.47 14.30
CA ILE A 27 4.34 -7.53 13.24
C ILE A 27 3.63 -6.32 13.87
N CYS A 28 2.71 -6.57 14.80
CA CYS A 28 2.02 -5.52 15.54
C CYS A 28 2.99 -4.67 16.38
N ILE A 29 3.98 -5.30 17.01
CA ILE A 29 5.02 -4.61 17.79
C ILE A 29 5.83 -3.67 16.88
N TYR A 30 6.26 -4.13 15.70
CA TYR A 30 7.00 -3.30 14.75
C TYR A 30 6.17 -2.11 14.23
N LEU A 31 4.88 -2.32 13.98
CA LEU A 31 3.95 -1.28 13.55
C LEU A 31 3.81 -0.15 14.57
N VAL A 32 3.96 -0.45 15.86
CA VAL A 32 3.93 0.55 16.95
C VAL A 32 5.29 1.18 17.19
N ILE A 33 6.37 0.39 17.17
CA ILE A 33 7.73 0.89 17.43
C ILE A 33 8.23 1.81 16.30
N SER A 34 7.93 1.49 15.03
CA SER A 34 8.39 2.28 13.89
C SER A 34 8.00 3.77 13.95
N PRO A 35 6.72 4.16 14.16
CA PRO A 35 6.36 5.56 14.31
C PRO A 35 6.91 6.19 15.59
N LEU A 36 7.02 5.44 16.70
CA LEU A 36 7.64 5.93 17.94
C LEU A 36 9.10 6.33 17.72
N VAL A 37 9.86 5.50 17.01
CA VAL A 37 11.26 5.81 16.66
C VAL A 37 11.33 6.96 15.67
N SER A 38 10.41 7.04 14.70
CA SER A 38 10.34 8.14 13.72
C SER A 38 10.00 9.49 14.36
N LEU A 39 9.33 9.51 15.51
CA LEU A 39 9.03 10.72 16.27
C LEU A 39 10.24 11.29 17.00
N ILE A 40 11.28 10.49 17.27
CA ILE A 40 12.50 10.94 17.94
C ILE A 40 13.21 12.05 17.12
N PRO A 41 13.56 11.87 15.84
CA PRO A 41 14.20 12.93 15.05
C PRO A 41 13.28 14.14 14.79
N LEU A 42 11.96 13.99 14.91
CA LEU A 42 11.02 15.13 14.82
C LEU A 42 10.93 15.90 16.14
N GLY A 43 10.99 15.22 17.28
CA GLY A 43 10.82 15.81 18.61
C GLY A 43 12.11 16.34 19.23
N VAL A 44 13.25 15.67 18.98
CA VAL A 44 14.57 16.07 19.51
C VAL A 44 14.96 17.50 19.13
N PRO A 45 14.73 18.00 17.90
CA PRO A 45 15.07 19.37 17.54
C PRO A 45 14.19 20.43 18.22
N PHE A 46 12.99 20.09 18.69
CA PHE A 46 12.02 21.06 19.23
C PHE A 46 12.51 21.81 20.48
N PRO A 47 13.07 21.16 21.53
CA PRO A 47 13.61 21.86 22.70
C PRO A 47 14.96 22.57 22.43
N PHE A 48 15.73 22.12 21.43
CA PHE A 48 17.00 22.76 21.04
C PHE A 48 16.81 23.86 19.99
N ALA A 49 15.64 23.93 19.35
CA ALA A 49 15.27 25.01 18.45
C ALA A 49 15.15 26.29 19.27
N SER A 50 16.17 27.14 19.19
CA SER A 50 16.12 28.49 19.71
C SER A 50 14.95 29.21 19.04
N ASN A 51 13.87 29.42 19.80
CA ASN A 51 12.65 30.10 19.36
C ASN A 51 12.86 31.63 19.30
N SER A 52 14.03 32.04 18.78
CA SER A 52 14.40 33.44 18.68
C SER A 52 13.90 33.95 17.33
N SER A 53 12.68 34.47 17.41
CA SER A 53 12.00 35.31 16.43
C SER A 53 11.24 34.59 15.30
N THR A 54 9.93 34.68 15.44
CA THR A 54 8.95 34.42 14.38
C THR A 54 8.74 35.74 13.65
N TYR A 55 9.55 35.99 12.63
CA TYR A 55 9.34 37.12 11.75
C TYR A 55 8.31 36.75 10.66
N PRO A 56 7.47 37.70 10.20
CA PRO A 56 6.46 37.44 9.19
C PRO A 56 7.04 36.86 7.90
N GLU A 57 8.26 37.24 7.49
CA GLU A 57 8.91 36.68 6.30
C GLU A 57 9.27 35.19 6.46
N LYS A 58 9.59 34.73 7.68
CA LYS A 58 9.90 33.31 7.96
C LYS A 58 8.67 32.40 7.84
N LEU A 59 7.48 32.98 8.01
CA LEU A 59 6.19 32.28 7.90
C LEU A 59 5.56 32.40 6.51
N SER A 60 6.11 33.26 5.63
CA SER A 60 5.63 33.44 4.27
C SER A 60 6.01 32.27 3.37
N ALA A 61 5.18 31.96 2.37
CA ALA A 61 5.49 30.94 1.38
C ALA A 61 6.68 31.40 0.52
N TYR A 62 7.59 30.47 0.22
CA TYR A 62 8.77 30.79 -0.59
C TYR A 62 8.39 30.97 -2.07
N GLU A 63 8.36 32.21 -2.55
CA GLU A 63 8.18 32.56 -3.97
C GLU A 63 9.25 33.56 -4.44
N CYS A 64 10.53 33.18 -4.28
CA CYS A 64 11.69 33.98 -4.73
C CYS A 64 11.71 35.44 -4.22
N GLY A 65 11.22 35.68 -3.00
CA GLY A 65 11.19 37.01 -2.39
C GLY A 65 10.00 37.89 -2.81
N SER A 66 9.04 37.34 -3.56
CA SER A 66 7.76 37.98 -3.87
C SER A 66 6.65 37.41 -2.97
N ASP A 67 5.60 38.20 -2.71
CA ASP A 67 4.41 37.70 -2.04
C ASP A 67 3.68 36.67 -2.94
N PRO A 68 3.23 35.53 -2.38
CA PRO A 68 2.57 34.46 -3.14
C PRO A 68 1.41 35.01 -3.97
N SER A 69 1.60 35.06 -5.28
CA SER A 69 0.66 35.67 -6.21
C SER A 69 -0.19 34.61 -6.93
N GLY A 70 -1.24 34.14 -6.27
CA GLY A 70 -2.20 33.19 -6.87
C GLY A 70 -3.09 32.47 -5.87
N ASP A 71 -4.17 31.87 -6.36
CA ASP A 71 -5.02 30.99 -5.55
C ASP A 71 -4.35 29.61 -5.42
N ALA A 72 -4.05 29.21 -4.17
CA ALA A 72 -3.50 27.89 -3.83
C ALA A 72 -4.44 26.72 -4.18
N ARG A 73 -5.67 27.00 -4.61
CA ARG A 73 -6.69 26.02 -5.02
C ARG A 73 -6.90 25.95 -6.54
N SER A 74 -5.92 26.38 -7.32
CA SER A 74 -5.96 26.20 -8.78
C SER A 74 -6.21 24.73 -9.15
N ARG A 75 -7.02 24.52 -10.19
CA ARG A 75 -7.30 23.18 -10.72
C ARG A 75 -6.01 22.64 -11.34
N PHE A 76 -5.49 21.56 -10.78
CA PHE A 76 -4.41 20.82 -11.43
C PHE A 76 -4.89 20.22 -12.75
N ASP A 77 -4.01 20.21 -13.75
CA ASP A 77 -4.31 19.64 -15.06
C ASP A 77 -4.70 18.16 -14.97
N ILE A 78 -5.58 17.72 -15.87
CA ILE A 78 -6.03 16.33 -15.94
C ILE A 78 -4.91 15.33 -16.28
N ARG A 79 -3.75 15.83 -16.69
CA ARG A 79 -2.55 15.07 -17.07
C ARG A 79 -1.99 14.19 -15.95
N PHE A 80 -2.33 14.46 -14.68
CA PHE A 80 -1.88 13.65 -13.54
C PHE A 80 -2.78 12.45 -13.22
N TYR A 81 -3.98 12.35 -13.79
CA TYR A 81 -4.93 11.26 -13.52
C TYR A 81 -4.58 9.90 -14.18
N PRO A 82 -3.98 9.83 -15.39
CA PRO A 82 -3.69 8.54 -16.03
C PRO A 82 -2.75 7.65 -15.21
N VAL A 83 -1.78 8.23 -14.50
CA VAL A 83 -0.78 7.48 -13.71
C VAL A 83 -1.41 6.67 -12.55
N PRO A 84 -2.20 7.26 -11.64
CA PRO A 84 -2.84 6.50 -10.57
C PRO A 84 -3.93 5.54 -11.09
N ILE A 85 -4.63 5.88 -12.18
CA ILE A 85 -5.63 4.99 -12.78
C ILE A 85 -4.95 3.74 -13.36
N LEU A 86 -3.80 3.90 -14.05
CA LEU A 86 -3.00 2.79 -14.56
C LEU A 86 -2.43 1.90 -13.45
N PHE A 87 -2.26 2.43 -12.23
CA PHE A 87 -1.85 1.64 -11.07
C PHE A 87 -3.03 0.91 -10.41
N ILE A 88 -4.23 1.53 -10.38
CA ILE A 88 -5.40 0.99 -9.67
C ILE A 88 -6.09 -0.15 -10.42
N ILE A 89 -6.07 -0.12 -11.76
CA ILE A 89 -6.74 -1.12 -12.60
C ILE A 89 -6.08 -2.52 -12.49
N PRO A 90 -4.74 -2.67 -12.61
CA PRO A 90 -4.09 -3.97 -12.51
C PRO A 90 -3.88 -4.48 -11.08
N ASP A 91 -4.03 -3.64 -10.04
CA ASP A 91 -3.78 -4.04 -8.63
C ASP A 91 -4.67 -5.21 -8.14
N PRO A 92 -6.00 -5.23 -8.40
CA PRO A 92 -6.87 -6.38 -8.09
C PRO A 92 -6.52 -7.64 -8.89
N GLU A 93 -5.90 -7.50 -10.06
CA GLU A 93 -5.60 -8.61 -10.96
C GLU A 93 -4.49 -9.50 -10.41
N VAL A 94 -3.49 -8.89 -9.76
CA VAL A 94 -2.42 -9.62 -9.06
C VAL A 94 -2.98 -10.42 -7.89
N THR A 95 -3.95 -9.86 -7.16
CA THR A 95 -4.65 -10.55 -6.08
C THR A 95 -5.42 -11.76 -6.60
N PHE A 96 -6.10 -11.61 -7.75
CA PHE A 96 -6.76 -12.73 -8.41
C PHE A 96 -5.76 -13.78 -8.95
N SER A 97 -4.51 -13.39 -9.21
CA SER A 97 -3.45 -14.30 -9.61
C SER A 97 -2.86 -15.16 -8.49
N PHE A 98 -3.10 -14.79 -7.23
CA PHE A 98 -2.50 -15.45 -6.08
C PHE A 98 -2.87 -16.94 -5.95
N PRO A 99 -4.13 -17.37 -6.11
CA PRO A 99 -4.52 -18.79 -5.97
C PRO A 99 -3.83 -19.74 -6.97
N TRP A 100 -3.35 -19.21 -8.10
CA TRP A 100 -2.58 -19.98 -9.09
C TRP A 100 -1.07 -20.02 -8.79
N ALA A 101 -0.54 -19.01 -8.08
CA ALA A 101 0.88 -18.93 -7.71
C ALA A 101 1.25 -19.79 -6.48
N VAL A 102 0.28 -20.12 -5.62
CA VAL A 102 0.45 -21.09 -4.51
C VAL A 102 0.51 -22.53 -5.04
N PRO A 103 1.09 -23.50 -4.28
CA PRO A 103 1.52 -24.79 -4.81
C PRO A 103 0.44 -25.51 -5.64
N PRO A 104 0.76 -25.87 -6.90
CA PRO A 104 -0.22 -26.32 -7.89
C PRO A 104 -0.68 -27.77 -7.72
N ASN A 105 -0.57 -28.37 -6.54
CA ASN A 105 -0.77 -29.82 -6.35
C ASN A 105 -2.17 -30.33 -6.74
N LYS A 106 -3.11 -29.45 -7.12
CA LYS A 106 -4.46 -29.80 -7.59
C LYS A 106 -4.96 -28.99 -8.80
N ILE A 107 -4.12 -28.23 -9.50
CA ILE A 107 -4.61 -27.46 -10.67
C ILE A 107 -4.66 -28.37 -11.89
N ASP A 108 -5.83 -28.49 -12.49
CA ASP A 108 -6.02 -29.17 -13.76
C ASP A 108 -5.35 -28.38 -14.91
N LEU A 109 -4.98 -29.06 -16.00
CA LEU A 109 -4.38 -28.44 -17.19
C LEU A 109 -5.28 -27.32 -17.76
N PHE A 110 -6.59 -27.48 -17.66
CA PHE A 110 -7.56 -26.46 -18.04
C PHE A 110 -7.45 -25.19 -17.17
N GLY A 111 -7.24 -25.34 -15.86
CA GLY A 111 -7.06 -24.23 -14.94
C GLY A 111 -5.79 -23.43 -15.23
N SER A 112 -4.71 -24.11 -15.62
CA SER A 112 -3.47 -23.45 -16.03
C SER A 112 -3.64 -22.61 -17.30
N TRP A 113 -4.36 -23.13 -18.30
CA TRP A 113 -4.59 -22.41 -19.57
C TRP A 113 -5.54 -21.22 -19.42
N SER A 114 -6.59 -21.38 -18.60
CA SER A 114 -7.50 -20.29 -18.22
C SER A 114 -6.72 -19.13 -17.59
N MET A 115 -5.77 -19.43 -16.71
CA MET A 115 -4.96 -18.40 -16.06
C MET A 115 -3.96 -17.73 -17.00
N MET A 116 -3.37 -18.49 -17.92
CA MET A 116 -2.51 -17.94 -18.97
C MET A 116 -3.26 -16.95 -19.86
N ALA A 117 -4.50 -17.28 -20.24
CA ALA A 117 -5.37 -16.40 -21.02
C ALA A 117 -5.76 -15.14 -20.24
N PHE A 118 -6.05 -15.27 -18.94
CA PHE A 118 -6.30 -14.14 -18.06
C PHE A 118 -5.11 -13.19 -18.03
N LEU A 119 -3.90 -13.66 -17.72
CA LEU A 119 -2.69 -12.82 -17.69
C LEU A 119 -2.38 -12.15 -19.04
N LEU A 120 -2.63 -12.83 -20.16
CA LEU A 120 -2.43 -12.27 -21.50
C LEU A 120 -3.37 -11.09 -21.78
N ILE A 121 -4.66 -11.22 -21.46
CA ILE A 121 -5.64 -10.15 -21.65
C ILE A 121 -5.23 -8.90 -20.87
N LEU A 122 -4.76 -9.09 -19.64
CA LEU A 122 -4.30 -8.01 -18.76
C LEU A 122 -3.03 -7.34 -19.25
N THR A 123 -2.06 -8.15 -19.70
CA THR A 123 -0.81 -7.64 -20.27
C THR A 123 -1.08 -6.80 -21.51
N ILE A 124 -2.02 -7.22 -22.36
CA ILE A 124 -2.42 -6.46 -23.56
C ILE A 124 -3.13 -5.16 -23.17
N GLY A 125 -4.03 -5.18 -22.19
CA GLY A 125 -4.72 -3.98 -21.68
C GLY A 125 -3.74 -2.94 -21.15
N SER A 126 -2.81 -3.36 -20.29
CA SER A 126 -1.76 -2.48 -19.73
C SER A 126 -0.81 -1.95 -20.82
N LEU A 127 -0.41 -2.80 -21.77
CA LEU A 127 0.44 -2.40 -22.89
C LEU A 127 -0.25 -1.39 -23.82
N TYR A 128 -1.56 -1.52 -24.03
CA TYR A 128 -2.35 -0.59 -24.83
C TYR A 128 -2.41 0.80 -24.19
N GLU A 129 -2.63 0.88 -22.88
CA GLU A 129 -2.64 2.16 -22.16
C GLU A 129 -1.26 2.81 -22.14
N TRP A 130 -0.19 2.02 -22.01
CA TRP A 130 1.18 2.51 -22.10
C TRP A 130 1.49 3.09 -23.49
N LYS A 131 1.03 2.42 -24.56
CA LYS A 131 1.18 2.91 -25.95
C LYS A 131 0.36 4.17 -26.25
N ARG A 132 -0.75 4.41 -25.54
CA ARG A 132 -1.61 5.59 -25.73
C ARG A 132 -1.14 6.87 -25.03
N GLY A 133 0.08 6.89 -24.51
CA GLY A 133 0.68 8.11 -23.97
C GLY A 133 0.35 8.39 -22.51
N ALA A 134 -0.07 7.38 -21.73
CA ALA A 134 -0.20 7.53 -20.28
C ALA A 134 1.14 7.82 -19.56
N SER A 135 2.26 7.69 -20.28
CA SER A 135 3.61 8.04 -19.83
C SER A 135 4.32 9.02 -20.78
N ASP A 136 3.57 9.81 -21.56
CA ASP A 136 4.19 10.91 -22.29
C ASP A 136 4.38 12.06 -21.30
N ARG A 137 5.64 12.23 -20.86
CA ARG A 137 6.03 13.35 -20.03
C ARG A 137 6.17 14.57 -20.91
N GLU A 138 5.04 15.25 -21.11
CA GLU A 138 4.94 16.68 -21.45
C GLU A 138 4.08 17.43 -20.43
#